data_AF-A0A229P4I8-F1
#
_entry.id   AF-A0A229P4I8-F1
#
_cell.length_a   1.000
_cell.length_b   1.000
_cell.length_c   1.000
_cell.angle_alpha   90.00
_cell.angle_beta   90.00
_cell.angle_gamma   90.00
#
_symmetry.space_group_name_H-M   'P 1'
#
loop_
_entity.id
_entity.type
_entity.pdbx_description
1 polymer ?
#
loop_
_entity_poly.entity_id
_entity_poly.type
_entity_poly.pdbx_seq_one_letter_code
_entity_poly.pdbx_strand_id
1 'polypeptide(L)' 'MSAVDVSSVPAGLFVLGVIFILLIFSLLSLGVLRMFQERFRAGWFYFAGSVVSAVVFYLLLDLWYI' A
#
# COMPACT_ATOMS: atom_id res chain seq x y z
N MET A 1 -25.15 -9.74 -4.00
CA MET A 1 -23.68 -9.67 -4.09
C MET A 1 -23.16 -11.04 -4.45
N SER A 2 -22.74 -11.25 -5.69
CA SER A 2 -21.96 -12.43 -6.06
C SER A 2 -20.53 -12.23 -5.53
N ALA A 3 -19.96 -13.28 -4.92
CA ALA A 3 -18.55 -13.25 -4.55
C ALA A 3 -17.72 -13.14 -5.82
N VAL A 4 -16.77 -12.20 -5.85
CA VAL A 4 -15.78 -12.13 -6.93
C VAL A 4 -14.87 -13.34 -6.76
N ASP A 5 -14.89 -14.24 -7.74
CA ASP A 5 -14.05 -15.42 -7.74
C ASP A 5 -12.61 -15.03 -8.07
N VAL A 6 -11.72 -15.32 -7.12
CA VAL A 6 -10.28 -15.05 -7.18
C VAL A 6 -9.46 -16.35 -7.23
N SER A 7 -10.12 -17.50 -7.42
CA SER A 7 -9.45 -18.80 -7.46
C SER A 7 -8.48 -18.98 -8.65
N SER A 8 -8.60 -18.16 -9.69
CA SER A 8 -7.67 -18.11 -10.83
C SER A 8 -6.45 -17.19 -10.59
N VAL A 9 -6.43 -16.42 -9.50
CA VAL A 9 -5.34 -15.48 -9.20
C VAL A 9 -4.21 -16.22 -8.48
N PRO A 10 -2.93 -16.06 -8.90
CA PRO A 10 -1.81 -16.63 -8.17
C PRO A 10 -1.84 -16.19 -6.70
N ALA A 11 -1.76 -17.15 -5.78
CA ALA A 11 -1.79 -16.86 -4.33
C ALA A 11 -0.71 -15.84 -3.92
N GLY A 12 0.44 -15.86 -4.60
CA GLY A 12 1.51 -14.87 -4.41
C GLY A 12 1.07 -13.43 -4.73
N LEU A 13 0.32 -13.22 -5.81
CA LEU A 13 -0.17 -11.89 -6.20
C LEU A 13 -1.21 -11.38 -5.20
N PHE A 14 -2.09 -12.26 -4.73
CA PHE A 14 -3.08 -11.91 -3.72
C PHE A 14 -2.42 -11.46 -2.42
N VAL A 15 -1.47 -12.25 -1.90
CA VAL A 15 -0.73 -11.92 -0.67
C VAL A 15 0.07 -10.63 -0.85
N LEU A 16 0.76 -10.46 -1.98
CA LEU A 16 1.48 -9.24 -2.31
C LEU A 16 0.55 -8.02 -2.27
N GLY A 17 -0.59 -8.09 -2.95
CA GLY A 17 -1.58 -7.01 -2.98
C GLY A 17 -2.10 -6.66 -1.58
N VAL A 18 -2.48 -7.66 -0.78
CA VAL A 18 -3.00 -7.45 0.58
C VAL A 18 -1.95 -6.78 1.47
N ILE A 19 -0.70 -7.25 1.45
CA ILE A 19 0.38 -6.68 2.28
C ILE A 19 0.62 -5.21 1.91
N PHE A 20 0.73 -4.90 0.62
CA PHE A 20 0.99 -3.53 0.18
C PHE A 20 -0.20 -2.59 0.43
N ILE A 21 -1.44 -3.07 0.25
CA ILE A 21 -2.63 -2.30 0.62
C ILE A 21 -2.59 -1.95 2.10
N LEU A 22 -2.39 -2.95 2.98
CA LEU A 22 -2.34 -2.71 4.42
C LEU A 22 -1.24 -1.73 4.80
N LEU A 23 -0.06 -1.85 4.18
CA LEU A 23 1.07 -0.98 4.46
C LEU A 23 0.84 0.46 3.98
N ILE A 24 0.39 0.65 2.73
CA ILE A 24 0.15 1.96 2.14
C ILE A 24 -0.94 2.72 2.91
N PHE A 25 -2.09 2.09 3.16
CA PHE A 25 -3.19 2.74 3.88
C PHE A 25 -2.84 3.00 5.34
N SER A 26 -2.06 2.13 5.99
CA SER A 26 -1.57 2.38 7.36
C SER A 26 -0.64 3.59 7.41
N LEU A 27 0.30 3.71 6.46
CA LEU A 27 1.20 4.86 6.36
C LEU A 27 0.44 6.15 6.06
N LEU A 28 -0.53 6.12 5.14
CA LEU A 28 -1.39 7.27 4.85
C LEU A 28 -2.20 7.69 6.08
N SER A 29 -2.84 6.75 6.77
CA SER A 29 -3.63 7.02 7.98
C SER A 29 -2.77 7.68 9.08
N LEU A 30 -1.57 7.13 9.33
CA LEU A 30 -0.62 7.70 10.28
C LEU A 30 -0.11 9.08 9.84
N GLY A 31 0.17 9.27 8.54
CA GLY A 31 0.60 10.55 8.00
C GLY A 31 -0.44 11.65 8.21
N VAL A 32 -1.70 11.35 7.91
CA VAL A 32 -2.84 12.25 8.15
C VAL A 32 -2.99 12.54 9.65
N LEU A 33 -2.94 11.53 10.51
CA LEU A 33 -3.01 11.71 11.97
C LEU A 33 -1.91 12.65 12.48
N ARG A 34 -0.69 12.53 11.97
CA ARG A 34 0.45 13.38 12.36
C ARG A 34 0.29 14.83 11.89
N MET A 35 -0.33 15.05 10.73
CA MET A 35 -0.64 16.40 10.26
C MET A 35 -1.65 17.10 11.16
N PHE A 36 -2.69 16.39 11.62
CA PHE A 36 -3.64 16.93 12.61
C PHE A 36 -3.01 17.24 13.97
N GLN A 37 -1.89 16.59 14.32
CA GLN A 37 -1.12 16.89 15.53
C GLN A 37 -0.14 18.07 15.35
N GLU A 38 -0.25 18.86 14.27
CA GLU A 38 0.69 19.92 13.84
C GLU A 38 2.14 19.43 13.63
N ARG A 39 2.36 18.11 13.61
CA ARG A 39 3.69 17.50 13.38
C ARG A 39 3.94 17.31 11.89
N PHE A 40 3.86 18.40 11.11
CA PHE A 40 3.95 18.38 9.65
C PHE A 40 5.20 17.68 9.11
N ARG A 41 6.37 17.91 9.71
CA ARG A 41 7.63 17.26 9.27
C ARG A 41 7.55 15.75 9.40
N ALA A 42 7.01 15.25 10.52
CA ALA A 42 6.83 13.82 10.74
C ALA A 42 5.74 13.23 9.81
N GLY A 43 4.63 13.95 9.62
CA GLY A 43 3.56 13.54 8.70
C GLY A 43 4.05 13.37 7.26
N TRP A 44 4.97 14.23 6.81
CA TRP A 44 5.53 14.15 5.46
C TRP A 44 6.35 12.89 5.21
N PHE A 45 7.08 12.39 6.22
CA PHE A 45 7.82 11.12 6.10
C PHE A 45 6.89 9.92 5.91
N TYR A 46 5.73 9.90 6.58
CA TYR A 46 4.74 8.83 6.40
C TYR A 46 4.09 8.88 5.02
N PHE A 47 3.77 10.09 4.52
CA PHE A 47 3.27 10.28 3.15
C PHE A 47 4.29 9.90 2.08
N ALA A 48 5.54 10.31 2.26
CA ALA A 48 6.63 9.90 1.36
C ALA A 48 6.79 8.37 1.39
N GLY A 49 6.73 7.76 2.58
CA GLY A 49 6.76 6.31 2.76
C GLY A 49 5.65 5.59 2.00
N SER A 50 4.40 6.10 2.04
CA SER A 50 3.30 5.48 1.30
C SER A 50 3.49 5.57 -0.21
N VAL A 51 4.02 6.69 -0.71
CA VAL A 51 4.32 6.86 -2.15
C VAL A 51 5.44 5.91 -2.57
N VAL A 52 6.53 5.83 -1.81
CA VAL A 52 7.64 4.90 -2.09
C VAL A 52 7.12 3.46 -2.10
N SER A 53 6.25 3.10 -1.15
CA SER A 53 5.68 1.75 -1.07
C SER A 53 4.80 1.43 -2.28
N ALA A 54 4.04 2.39 -2.79
CA ALA A 54 3.26 2.22 -4.01
C ALA A 54 4.15 2.04 -5.26
N VAL A 55 5.27 2.77 -5.34
CA VAL A 55 6.25 2.61 -6.43
C VAL A 55 6.90 1.23 -6.37
N VAL A 56 7.33 0.79 -5.18
CA VAL A 56 7.92 -0.55 -4.99
C VAL A 56 6.91 -1.65 -5.34
N PHE A 57 5.64 -1.49 -4.97
CA PHE A 57 4.58 -2.42 -5.36
C PHE A 57 4.47 -2.55 -6.89
N TYR A 58 4.44 -1.42 -7.60
CA TYR A 58 4.38 -1.40 -9.05
C TYR A 58 5.59 -2.11 -9.68
N LEU A 59 6.80 -1.84 -9.19
CA LEU A 59 8.02 -2.51 -9.67
C LEU A 59 7.99 -4.03 -9.43
N LEU A 60 7.43 -4.48 -8.31
CA LEU A 60 7.27 -5.91 -8.03
C LEU A 60 6.23 -6.57 -8.93
N LEU A 61 5.17 -5.85 -9.31
CA LEU A 61 4.22 -6.35 -10.30
C LEU A 61 4.88 -6.48 -11.67
N ASP A 62 5.62 -5.45 -12.10
CA ASP A 62 6.31 -5.43 -13.39
C ASP A 62 7.39 -6.53 -13.51
N LEU A 63 8.11 -6.82 -12.42
CA LEU A 63 9.17 -7.82 -12.42
C LEU A 63 8.66 -9.27 -12.43
N TRP A 64 7.53 -9.55 -11.79
CA TRP A 64 7.12 -10.92 -11.48
C TRP A 64 5.80 -11.36 -12.13
N TYR A 65 4.95 -10.43 -12.56
CA TYR A 65 3.56 -10.75 -12.96
C TYR A 65 3.09 -10.12 -14.28
N ILE A 66 3.78 -9.10 -14.78
CA ILE A 66 3.57 -8.50 -16.12
C ILE A 66 4.54 -9.16 -17.10
#